data_AF-A0A8H7LC32-F1
#
_entry.id   AF-A0A8H7LC32-F1
#
_cell.length_a   1.000
_cell.length_b   1.000
_cell.length_c   1.000
_cell.angle_alpha   90.00
_cell.angle_beta   90.00
_cell.angle_gamma   90.00
#
_symmetry.space_group_name_H-M   'P 1'
#
loop_
_entity.id
_entity.type
_entity.pdbx_description
1 polymer ?
#
loop_
_entity_poly.entity_id
_entity_poly.type
_entity_poly.pdbx_seq_one_letter_code
_entity_poly.pdbx_strand_id
1 'polypeptide(L)'
;MHIDELIILPCHSIWRPKSNQSRGETPDEWFLASFQRDGHDHLCFVDHIKKSFIALKQNPNAILVISGGQTKAEAGPISEAFSYYDLAKRLIDECDGDLFERVFLEEYARDSFENVLFLFCRYHEIVEKYPKQVTVVGFEFKKTRFVEYHFADALKFTGKVNYIGNWPTPGSEIDHDAYFADLHLSEKKNALDHFASDPFGHKEFLDAKKKLRDPFKRYHGYESSNKRVADFLEVIRTVGRMTPDRYLRRRMPYWG
;
A
#
# COMPACT_ATOMS: atom_id res chain seq x y z
N MET A 1 -24.43 4.63 7.10
CA MET A 1 -23.20 5.04 7.82
C MET A 1 -22.62 6.27 7.13
N HIS A 2 -22.11 7.24 7.89
CA HIS A 2 -21.39 8.39 7.33
C HIS A 2 -19.89 8.05 7.28
N ILE A 3 -19.48 7.24 6.30
CA ILE A 3 -18.06 6.89 6.15
C ILE A 3 -17.33 8.06 5.47
N ASP A 4 -16.29 8.57 6.12
CA ASP A 4 -15.49 9.70 5.62
C ASP A 4 -13.97 9.54 5.76
N GLU A 5 -13.52 8.49 6.47
CA GLU A 5 -12.11 8.14 6.61
C GLU A 5 -11.77 6.82 5.91
N LEU A 6 -10.65 6.84 5.17
CA LEU A 6 -10.01 5.66 4.59
C LEU A 6 -8.73 5.33 5.37
N ILE A 7 -8.70 4.19 6.05
CA ILE A 7 -7.46 3.64 6.61
C ILE A 7 -6.81 2.75 5.54
N ILE A 8 -5.54 2.99 5.26
CA ILE A 8 -4.76 2.32 4.23
C ILE A 8 -3.69 1.47 4.90
N LEU A 9 -3.72 0.16 4.60
CA LEU A 9 -2.64 -0.77 4.94
C LEU A 9 -1.97 -1.27 3.65
N PRO A 10 -0.89 -0.62 3.18
CA PRO A 10 -0.14 -1.07 2.03
C PRO A 10 0.78 -2.23 2.43
N CYS A 11 0.64 -3.36 1.76
CA CYS A 11 1.42 -4.54 2.00
C CYS A 11 2.82 -4.45 1.36
N HIS A 12 3.75 -5.27 1.89
CA HIS A 12 5.15 -5.28 1.47
C HIS A 12 5.73 -6.70 1.32
N SER A 13 4.91 -7.74 1.49
CA SER A 13 5.30 -9.14 1.42
C SER A 13 4.05 -10.03 1.37
N ILE A 14 4.24 -11.33 1.19
CA ILE A 14 3.17 -12.32 1.28
C ILE A 14 3.42 -13.21 2.48
N TRP A 15 2.43 -13.30 3.37
CA TRP A 15 2.44 -14.25 4.46
C TRP A 15 2.05 -15.65 3.97
N ARG A 16 2.80 -16.65 4.41
CA ARG A 16 2.63 -18.06 4.11
C ARG A 16 2.66 -18.85 5.43
N PRO A 17 1.50 -19.16 6.01
CA PRO A 17 1.44 -19.90 7.27
C PRO A 17 2.09 -21.29 7.12
N LYS A 18 2.84 -21.69 8.14
CA LYS A 18 3.43 -23.05 8.25
C LYS A 18 2.50 -24.02 8.96
N SER A 19 1.61 -23.49 9.79
CA SER A 19 0.58 -24.25 10.50
C SER A 19 -0.63 -23.37 10.80
N ASN A 20 -1.66 -23.95 11.43
CA ASN A 20 -2.80 -23.19 11.94
C ASN A 20 -2.43 -22.26 13.11
N GLN A 21 -1.29 -22.50 13.77
CA GLN A 21 -0.78 -21.68 14.87
C GLN A 21 0.12 -20.53 14.39
N SER A 22 0.45 -20.47 13.10
CA SER A 22 1.26 -19.40 12.53
C SER A 22 0.61 -18.02 12.74
N ARG A 23 1.39 -17.07 13.24
CA ARG A 23 0.98 -15.68 13.57
C ARG A 23 1.86 -14.60 12.92
N GLY A 24 2.68 -14.99 11.94
CA GLY A 24 3.58 -14.08 11.23
C GLY A 24 4.84 -13.70 12.01
N GLU A 25 5.14 -14.39 13.10
CA GLU A 25 6.18 -14.04 14.07
C GLU A 25 7.59 -14.47 13.63
N THR A 26 7.71 -15.32 12.61
CA THR A 26 9.00 -15.83 12.13
C THR A 26 9.26 -15.50 10.66
N PRO A 27 10.51 -15.23 10.24
CA PRO A 27 10.82 -14.87 8.85
C PRO A 27 10.48 -15.92 7.78
N ASP A 28 10.37 -17.19 8.16
CA ASP A 28 10.10 -18.31 7.24
C ASP A 28 8.60 -18.47 6.91
N GLU A 29 7.74 -17.84 7.70
CA GLU A 29 6.32 -17.62 7.40
C GLU A 29 6.09 -16.54 6.34
N TRP A 30 7.14 -15.94 5.77
CA TRP A 30 6.99 -14.83 4.82
C TRP A 30 7.88 -14.99 3.59
N PHE A 31 7.39 -14.51 2.46
CA PHE A 31 8.19 -14.37 1.24
C PHE A 31 9.02 -13.09 1.24
N LEU A 32 9.99 -13.01 2.15
CA LEU A 32 10.84 -11.82 2.36
C LEU A 32 12.00 -11.73 1.36
N ALA A 33 12.29 -10.51 0.91
CA ALA A 33 13.59 -10.16 0.33
C ALA A 33 14.69 -10.16 1.41
N SER A 34 15.97 -10.19 1.00
CA SER A 34 17.11 -10.25 1.94
C SER A 34 17.09 -9.12 2.97
N PHE A 35 17.01 -7.87 2.55
CA PHE A 35 16.98 -6.71 3.43
C PHE A 35 15.79 -6.71 4.42
N GLN A 36 14.67 -7.34 4.05
CA GLN A 36 13.50 -7.48 4.91
C GLN A 36 13.72 -8.53 6.01
N ARG A 37 14.59 -9.52 5.76
CA ARG A 37 15.02 -10.48 6.79
C ARG A 37 15.92 -9.77 7.80
N ASP A 38 16.89 -9.01 7.29
CA ASP A 38 17.84 -8.24 8.09
C ASP A 38 17.13 -7.25 9.02
N GLY A 39 16.11 -6.55 8.52
CA GLY A 39 15.29 -5.62 9.31
C GLY A 39 14.27 -6.24 10.26
N HIS A 40 14.11 -7.57 10.23
CA HIS A 40 12.98 -8.27 10.86
C HIS A 40 11.61 -7.67 10.47
N ASP A 41 11.45 -7.26 9.21
CA ASP A 41 10.29 -6.53 8.70
C ASP A 41 8.94 -7.26 8.93
N HIS A 42 8.96 -8.59 9.01
CA HIS A 42 7.79 -9.39 9.35
C HIS A 42 7.12 -8.98 10.66
N LEU A 43 7.90 -8.59 11.67
CA LEU A 43 7.36 -8.07 12.94
C LEU A 43 6.69 -6.71 12.73
N CYS A 44 7.26 -5.87 11.86
CA CYS A 44 6.64 -4.60 11.49
C CYS A 44 5.32 -4.83 10.74
N PHE A 45 5.21 -5.84 9.88
CA PHE A 45 3.98 -6.18 9.15
C PHE A 45 2.87 -6.62 10.11
N VAL A 46 3.19 -7.47 11.08
CA VAL A 46 2.27 -7.87 12.16
C VAL A 46 1.79 -6.65 12.94
N ASP A 47 2.70 -5.74 13.30
CA ASP A 47 2.37 -4.49 13.98
C ASP A 47 1.52 -3.54 13.12
N HIS A 48 1.77 -3.46 11.80
CA HIS A 48 0.93 -2.67 10.87
C HIS A 48 -0.50 -3.19 10.83
N ILE A 49 -0.70 -4.50 10.78
CA ILE A 49 -2.03 -5.12 10.85
C ILE A 49 -2.72 -4.70 12.15
N LYS A 50 -2.07 -4.92 13.30
CA LYS A 50 -2.64 -4.57 14.61
C LYS A 50 -2.98 -3.08 14.72
N LYS A 51 -2.08 -2.19 14.32
CA LYS A 51 -2.30 -0.73 14.32
C LYS A 51 -3.45 -0.30 13.41
N SER A 52 -3.63 -0.97 12.28
CA SER A 52 -4.76 -0.69 11.38
C SER A 52 -6.10 -1.02 12.02
N PHE A 53 -6.20 -2.15 12.73
CA PHE A 53 -7.41 -2.53 13.47
C PHE A 53 -7.65 -1.63 14.70
N ILE A 54 -6.60 -1.21 15.40
CA ILE A 54 -6.71 -0.23 16.50
C ILE A 54 -7.29 1.09 15.96
N ALA A 55 -6.77 1.61 14.84
CA ALA A 55 -7.31 2.81 14.22
C ALA A 55 -8.77 2.63 13.75
N LEU A 56 -9.08 1.47 13.15
CA LEU A 56 -10.43 1.14 12.70
C LEU A 56 -11.44 1.06 13.86
N LYS A 57 -11.02 0.53 15.01
CA LYS A 57 -11.83 0.46 16.23
C LYS A 57 -12.11 1.83 16.83
N GLN A 58 -11.14 2.75 16.74
CA GLN A 58 -11.25 4.11 17.29
C GLN A 58 -12.21 5.00 16.50
N ASN A 59 -12.41 4.74 15.19
CA ASN A 59 -13.32 5.51 14.36
C ASN A 59 -14.40 4.63 13.70
N PRO A 60 -15.67 4.70 14.15
CA PRO A 60 -16.77 3.96 13.52
C PRO A 60 -17.12 4.46 12.11
N ASN A 61 -16.67 5.65 11.71
CA ASN A 61 -16.86 6.23 10.38
C ASN A 61 -15.68 5.95 9.42
N ALA A 62 -14.75 5.08 9.80
CA ALA A 62 -13.65 4.65 8.94
C ALA A 62 -13.94 3.29 8.29
N ILE A 63 -13.34 3.04 7.13
CA ILE A 63 -13.13 1.69 6.60
C ILE A 63 -11.63 1.43 6.46
N LEU A 64 -11.23 0.17 6.61
CA LEU A 64 -9.87 -0.29 6.35
C LEU A 64 -9.82 -0.93 4.98
N VAL A 65 -8.87 -0.52 4.15
CA VAL A 65 -8.55 -1.22 2.91
C VAL A 65 -7.10 -1.68 2.95
N ILE A 66 -6.93 -3.00 2.86
CA ILE A 66 -5.63 -3.67 2.80
C ILE A 66 -5.24 -3.78 1.31
N SER A 67 -4.04 -3.33 0.97
CA SER A 67 -3.66 -3.06 -0.43
C SER A 67 -2.38 -3.76 -0.84
N GLY A 68 -2.44 -4.51 -1.94
CA GLY A 68 -1.28 -5.15 -2.54
C GLY A 68 -1.66 -6.36 -3.39
N GLY A 69 -1.15 -6.41 -4.61
CA GLY A 69 -1.49 -7.42 -5.60
C GLY A 69 -0.68 -8.72 -5.52
N GLN A 70 -0.77 -9.52 -6.58
CA GLN A 70 -0.08 -10.80 -6.72
C GLN A 70 1.35 -10.58 -7.22
N THR A 71 2.24 -10.08 -6.35
CA THR A 71 3.54 -9.50 -6.74
C THR A 71 4.70 -10.50 -6.83
N LYS A 72 4.51 -11.74 -6.35
CA LYS A 72 5.58 -12.75 -6.23
C LYS A 72 5.16 -14.06 -6.88
N ALA A 73 5.87 -14.48 -7.92
CA ALA A 73 5.56 -15.70 -8.67
C ALA A 73 5.67 -16.96 -7.78
N GLU A 74 6.66 -16.98 -6.89
CA GLU A 74 6.97 -18.08 -5.97
C GLU A 74 5.89 -18.29 -4.90
N ALA A 75 5.01 -17.32 -4.69
CA ALA A 75 3.88 -17.42 -3.76
C ALA A 75 2.61 -18.00 -4.41
N GLY A 76 2.60 -18.21 -5.72
CA GLY A 76 1.39 -18.53 -6.47
C GLY A 76 0.46 -17.32 -6.61
N PRO A 77 -0.78 -17.50 -7.10
CA PRO A 77 -1.74 -16.43 -7.36
C PRO A 77 -2.39 -15.92 -6.05
N ILE A 78 -1.57 -15.63 -5.04
CA ILE A 78 -1.96 -15.07 -3.75
C ILE A 78 -1.56 -13.60 -3.75
N SER A 79 -2.50 -12.71 -3.43
CA SER A 79 -2.21 -11.29 -3.30
C SER A 79 -1.61 -10.99 -1.92
N GLU A 80 -0.77 -9.97 -1.85
CA GLU A 80 -0.28 -9.48 -0.56
C GLU A 80 -1.44 -9.09 0.37
N ALA A 81 -2.44 -8.37 -0.16
CA ALA A 81 -3.62 -7.95 0.59
C ALA A 81 -4.40 -9.11 1.21
N PHE A 82 -4.68 -10.16 0.42
CA PHE A 82 -5.37 -11.36 0.92
C PHE A 82 -4.54 -12.05 2.02
N SER A 83 -3.22 -12.16 1.84
CA SER A 83 -2.37 -12.80 2.86
C SER A 83 -2.35 -12.04 4.20
N TYR A 84 -2.38 -10.70 4.16
CA TYR A 84 -2.48 -9.87 5.35
C TYR A 84 -3.87 -9.98 6.00
N TYR A 85 -4.94 -10.05 5.20
CA TYR A 85 -6.29 -10.30 5.71
C TYR A 85 -6.40 -11.67 6.38
N ASP A 86 -5.82 -12.72 5.79
CA ASP A 86 -5.81 -14.05 6.40
C ASP A 86 -5.05 -14.07 7.73
N LEU A 87 -3.92 -13.36 7.80
CA LEU A 87 -3.17 -13.19 9.04
C LEU A 87 -3.97 -12.39 10.07
N ALA A 88 -4.64 -11.32 9.67
CA ALA A 88 -5.46 -10.50 10.56
C ALA A 88 -6.53 -11.33 11.29
N LYS A 89 -7.19 -12.27 10.60
CA LYS A 89 -8.17 -13.19 11.22
C LYS A 89 -7.60 -14.04 12.37
N ARG A 90 -6.27 -14.19 12.44
CA ARG A 90 -5.60 -14.93 13.53
C ARG A 90 -5.05 -14.01 14.61
N LEU A 91 -4.78 -12.74 14.25
CA LEU A 91 -4.17 -11.76 15.14
C LEU A 91 -5.18 -10.97 15.97
N ILE A 92 -6.36 -10.70 15.41
CA ILE A 92 -7.39 -9.84 16.01
C ILE A 92 -8.29 -10.68 16.91
N ASP A 93 -8.57 -10.15 18.10
CA ASP A 93 -9.39 -10.83 19.11
C ASP A 93 -10.80 -11.08 18.59
N GLU A 94 -11.40 -12.22 18.97
CA GLU A 94 -12.75 -12.59 18.53
C GLU A 94 -13.81 -11.54 18.94
N CYS A 95 -13.60 -10.84 20.05
CA CYS A 95 -14.47 -9.76 20.51
C CYS A 95 -14.48 -8.52 19.60
N ASP A 96 -13.45 -8.38 18.75
CA ASP A 96 -13.31 -7.33 17.73
C ASP A 96 -13.65 -7.87 16.32
N GLY A 97 -14.34 -9.01 16.24
CA GLY A 97 -14.70 -9.68 14.98
C GLY A 97 -15.65 -8.86 14.09
N ASP A 98 -16.45 -7.98 14.66
CA ASP A 98 -17.35 -7.06 13.93
C ASP A 98 -16.59 -6.03 13.08
N LEU A 99 -15.35 -5.71 13.45
CA LEU A 99 -14.50 -4.81 12.67
C LEU A 99 -14.28 -5.29 11.23
N PHE A 100 -14.28 -6.61 11.01
CA PHE A 100 -14.09 -7.20 9.68
C PHE A 100 -15.20 -6.82 8.68
N GLU A 101 -16.39 -6.39 9.15
CA GLU A 101 -17.45 -5.85 8.27
C GLU A 101 -17.04 -4.55 7.57
N ARG A 102 -16.01 -3.86 8.09
CA ARG A 102 -15.46 -2.61 7.55
C ARG A 102 -14.06 -2.80 6.95
N VAL A 103 -13.64 -4.05 6.72
CA VAL A 103 -12.35 -4.38 6.10
C VAL A 103 -12.55 -4.85 4.67
N PHE A 104 -11.85 -4.23 3.74
CA PHE A 104 -11.90 -4.54 2.31
C PHE A 104 -10.49 -4.76 1.76
N LEU A 105 -10.40 -5.40 0.59
CA LEU A 105 -9.14 -5.65 -0.11
C LEU A 105 -9.06 -4.85 -1.42
N GLU A 106 -7.83 -4.44 -1.74
CA GLU A 106 -7.36 -3.95 -3.02
C GLU A 106 -6.21 -4.87 -3.45
N GLU A 107 -6.41 -5.64 -4.51
CA GLU A 107 -5.53 -6.77 -4.88
C GLU A 107 -4.78 -6.54 -6.21
N TYR A 108 -4.64 -5.29 -6.65
CA TYR A 108 -4.02 -4.95 -7.93
C TYR A 108 -2.80 -4.05 -7.79
N ALA A 109 -2.58 -3.35 -6.67
CA ALA A 109 -1.45 -2.46 -6.51
C ALA A 109 -0.10 -3.20 -6.55
N ARG A 110 0.84 -2.66 -7.33
CA ARG A 110 2.18 -3.21 -7.54
C ARG A 110 3.28 -2.30 -6.99
N ASP A 111 2.96 -1.03 -6.76
CA ASP A 111 3.87 -0.05 -6.16
C ASP A 111 3.18 0.83 -5.12
N SER A 112 3.95 1.74 -4.52
CA SER A 112 3.44 2.64 -3.49
C SER A 112 2.46 3.70 -4.00
N PHE A 113 2.52 4.07 -5.29
CA PHE A 113 1.60 5.05 -5.86
C PHE A 113 0.24 4.40 -6.17
N GLU A 114 0.24 3.19 -6.73
CA GLU A 114 -0.96 2.36 -6.92
C GLU A 114 -1.63 2.04 -5.58
N ASN A 115 -0.84 1.78 -4.53
CA ASN A 115 -1.32 1.65 -3.15
C ASN A 115 -1.99 2.92 -2.58
N VAL A 116 -2.05 4.03 -3.32
CA VAL A 116 -2.86 5.20 -2.97
C VAL A 116 -3.98 5.40 -3.99
N LEU A 117 -3.64 5.42 -5.27
CA LEU A 117 -4.58 5.66 -6.36
C LEU A 117 -5.69 4.60 -6.41
N PHE A 118 -5.34 3.30 -6.34
CA PHE A 118 -6.31 2.22 -6.41
C PHE A 118 -7.16 2.16 -5.15
N LEU A 119 -6.64 2.60 -4.01
CA LEU A 119 -7.40 2.69 -2.78
C LEU A 119 -8.47 3.78 -2.82
N PHE A 120 -8.21 4.91 -3.50
CA PHE A 120 -9.24 5.91 -3.75
C PHE A 120 -10.33 5.37 -4.69
N CYS A 121 -9.94 4.58 -5.69
CA CYS A 121 -10.89 3.89 -6.56
C CYS A 121 -11.72 2.88 -5.77
N ARG A 122 -11.07 2.05 -4.95
CA ARG A 122 -11.71 1.00 -4.16
C ARG A 122 -12.65 1.58 -3.10
N TYR A 123 -12.24 2.65 -2.42
CA TYR A 123 -13.10 3.38 -1.50
C TYR A 123 -14.35 3.93 -2.21
N HIS A 124 -14.20 4.49 -3.41
CA HIS A 124 -15.34 4.96 -4.19
C HIS A 124 -16.31 3.84 -4.58
N GLU A 125 -15.83 2.63 -4.89
CA GLU A 125 -16.72 1.48 -5.15
C GLU A 125 -17.55 1.08 -3.93
N ILE A 126 -17.04 1.34 -2.71
CA ILE A 126 -17.69 0.95 -1.45
C ILE A 126 -18.62 2.06 -0.93
N VAL A 127 -18.19 3.33 -1.05
CA VAL A 127 -18.82 4.48 -0.39
C VAL A 127 -19.47 5.46 -1.39
N GLU A 128 -19.24 5.27 -2.70
CA GLU A 128 -19.71 6.15 -3.80
C GLU A 128 -19.27 7.62 -3.68
N LYS A 129 -18.22 7.86 -2.88
CA LYS A 129 -17.58 9.15 -2.63
C LYS A 129 -16.08 8.92 -2.47
N TYR A 130 -15.31 9.99 -2.43
CA TYR A 130 -13.90 9.93 -2.03
C TYR A 130 -13.72 10.30 -0.55
N PRO A 131 -12.67 9.82 0.12
CA PRO A 131 -12.47 10.05 1.54
C PRO A 131 -12.11 11.51 1.83
N LYS A 132 -12.57 12.05 2.96
CA LYS A 132 -12.14 13.37 3.46
C LYS A 132 -10.88 13.28 4.31
N GLN A 133 -10.65 12.11 4.90
CA GLN A 133 -9.48 11.80 5.70
C GLN A 133 -8.88 10.47 5.26
N VAL A 134 -7.55 10.40 5.28
CA VAL A 134 -6.81 9.18 5.04
C VAL A 134 -5.85 8.96 6.20
N THR A 135 -5.77 7.72 6.68
CA THR A 135 -4.76 7.29 7.65
C THR A 135 -3.95 6.16 7.04
N VAL A 136 -2.66 6.40 6.80
CA VAL A 136 -1.74 5.37 6.29
C VAL A 136 -1.05 4.67 7.45
N VAL A 137 -1.03 3.34 7.45
CA VAL A 137 -0.27 2.53 8.41
C VAL A 137 0.85 1.82 7.68
N GLY A 138 2.11 2.09 8.03
CA GLY A 138 3.25 1.51 7.30
C GLY A 138 4.60 1.84 7.91
N PHE A 139 5.67 1.67 7.14
CA PHE A 139 7.02 2.02 7.59
C PHE A 139 7.24 3.53 7.66
N GLU A 140 7.82 4.04 8.75
CA GLU A 140 8.04 5.48 8.94
C GLU A 140 9.01 6.06 7.90
N PHE A 141 10.04 5.32 7.47
CA PHE A 141 10.95 5.78 6.40
C PHE A 141 10.26 6.02 5.04
N LYS A 142 9.04 5.51 4.83
CA LYS A 142 8.25 5.71 3.60
C LYS A 142 7.30 6.90 3.69
N LYS A 143 7.21 7.56 4.85
CA LYS A 143 6.22 8.61 5.13
C LYS A 143 6.28 9.77 4.15
N THR A 144 7.46 10.33 3.91
CA THR A 144 7.68 11.41 2.94
C THR A 144 7.14 11.02 1.56
N ARG A 145 7.43 9.80 1.10
CA ARG A 145 6.95 9.30 -0.19
C ARG A 145 5.42 9.28 -0.27
N PHE A 146 4.75 8.77 0.76
CA PHE A 146 3.28 8.74 0.77
C PHE A 146 2.68 10.14 0.90
N VAL A 147 3.05 10.88 1.95
CA VAL A 147 2.40 12.13 2.31
C VAL A 147 2.71 13.24 1.31
N GLU A 148 3.99 13.45 1.01
CA GLU A 148 4.41 14.59 0.18
C GLU A 148 4.30 14.25 -1.30
N TYR A 149 4.76 13.07 -1.73
CA TYR A 149 4.89 12.78 -3.16
C TYR A 149 3.58 12.21 -3.72
N HIS A 150 2.97 11.24 -3.05
CA HIS A 150 1.75 10.60 -3.56
C HIS A 150 0.50 11.44 -3.29
N PHE A 151 0.20 11.76 -2.02
CA PHE A 151 -1.00 12.53 -1.68
C PHE A 151 -0.89 13.99 -2.11
N ALA A 152 0.12 14.71 -1.64
CA ALA A 152 0.20 16.15 -1.85
C ALA A 152 0.63 16.52 -3.27
N ASP A 153 1.68 15.89 -3.83
CA ASP A 153 2.13 16.25 -5.18
C ASP A 153 1.37 15.54 -6.31
N ALA A 154 1.39 14.21 -6.36
CA ALA A 154 0.84 13.46 -7.47
C ALA A 154 -0.68 13.59 -7.54
N LEU A 155 -1.39 13.27 -6.45
CA LEU A 155 -2.86 13.27 -6.41
C LEU A 155 -3.48 14.62 -6.07
N LYS A 156 -2.71 15.59 -5.56
CA LYS A 156 -3.23 16.88 -5.08
C LYS A 156 -4.38 16.71 -4.09
N PHE A 157 -4.31 15.70 -3.23
CA PHE A 157 -5.30 15.44 -2.22
C PHE A 157 -5.29 16.54 -1.15
N THR A 158 -6.42 17.19 -0.93
CA THR A 158 -6.59 18.31 0.00
C THR A 158 -7.21 17.90 1.34
N GLY A 159 -7.63 16.64 1.47
CA GLY A 159 -8.14 16.09 2.73
C GLY A 159 -7.05 15.90 3.77
N LYS A 160 -7.45 15.51 4.98
CA LYS A 160 -6.50 15.28 6.09
C LYS A 160 -5.76 13.97 5.87
N VAL A 161 -4.43 14.00 5.95
CA VAL A 161 -3.58 12.80 5.87
C VAL A 161 -2.89 12.58 7.22
N ASN A 162 -3.16 11.44 7.85
CA ASN A 162 -2.43 10.94 9.02
C ASN A 162 -1.50 9.80 8.59
N TYR A 163 -0.42 9.60 9.35
CA TYR A 163 0.53 8.53 9.12
C TYR A 163 0.91 7.87 10.45
N ILE A 164 0.70 6.56 10.55
CA ILE A 164 1.07 5.73 11.69
C ILE A 164 2.25 4.85 11.27
N GLY A 165 3.44 5.23 11.72
CA GLY A 165 4.68 4.55 11.38
C GLY A 165 5.17 3.53 12.41
N ASN A 166 6.02 2.62 11.94
CA ASN A 166 7.03 1.95 12.77
C ASN A 166 8.36 1.86 12.00
N TRP A 167 9.39 1.38 12.69
CA TRP A 167 10.72 1.17 12.14
C TRP A 167 11.08 -0.32 12.18
N PRO A 168 11.83 -0.84 11.18
CA PRO A 168 12.49 -2.13 11.29
C PRO A 168 13.35 -2.22 12.55
N THR A 169 13.50 -3.43 13.09
CA THR A 169 14.30 -3.71 14.28
C THR A 169 15.36 -4.75 13.94
N PRO A 170 16.46 -4.34 13.28
CA PRO A 170 17.50 -5.26 12.87
C PRO A 170 18.11 -6.00 14.07
N GLY A 171 18.59 -7.21 13.82
CA GLY A 171 19.21 -8.07 14.84
C GLY A 171 20.41 -7.42 15.54
N SER A 172 20.78 -7.94 16.71
CA SER A 172 21.93 -7.46 17.49
C SER A 172 23.28 -7.60 16.78
N GLU A 173 23.34 -8.50 15.80
CA GLU A 173 24.51 -8.84 15.00
C GLU A 173 24.71 -7.91 13.79
N ILE A 174 23.72 -7.07 13.49
CA ILE A 174 23.77 -6.10 12.40
C ILE A 174 24.26 -4.76 12.95
N ASP A 175 25.07 -4.04 12.19
CA ASP A 175 25.38 -2.64 12.51
C ASP A 175 24.14 -1.77 12.27
N HIS A 176 23.51 -1.28 13.34
CA HIS A 176 22.26 -0.52 13.27
C HIS A 176 22.44 0.80 12.52
N ASP A 177 23.53 1.51 12.76
CA ASP A 177 23.79 2.81 12.12
C ASP A 177 24.01 2.62 10.62
N ALA A 178 24.81 1.63 10.23
CA ALA A 178 25.02 1.28 8.84
C ALA A 178 23.73 0.82 8.15
N TYR A 179 22.92 -0.02 8.83
CA TYR A 179 21.64 -0.49 8.32
C TYR A 179 20.68 0.67 8.04
N PHE A 180 20.49 1.57 9.00
CA PHE A 180 19.59 2.71 8.80
C PHE A 180 20.16 3.69 7.79
N ALA A 181 21.47 3.92 7.72
CA ALA A 181 22.07 4.74 6.67
C ALA A 181 21.78 4.17 5.27
N ASP A 182 21.99 2.86 5.06
CA ASP A 182 21.66 2.19 3.80
C ASP A 182 20.15 2.25 3.50
N LEU A 183 19.29 2.02 4.50
CA LEU A 183 17.84 2.07 4.34
C LEU A 183 17.38 3.44 3.81
N HIS A 184 17.89 4.54 4.39
CA HIS A 184 17.55 5.90 3.94
C HIS A 184 18.10 6.20 2.54
N LEU A 185 19.34 5.79 2.25
CA LEU A 185 19.93 5.95 0.92
C LEU A 185 19.16 5.15 -0.13
N SER A 186 18.78 3.91 0.19
CA SER A 186 18.01 3.01 -0.65
C SER A 186 16.60 3.55 -0.92
N GLU A 187 15.89 4.06 0.09
CA GLU A 187 14.58 4.69 -0.10
C GLU A 187 14.68 5.95 -0.96
N LYS A 188 15.69 6.79 -0.71
CA LYS A 188 15.92 8.00 -1.51
C LYS A 188 16.19 7.66 -2.98
N LYS A 189 17.20 6.84 -3.22
CA LYS A 189 17.68 6.50 -4.57
C LYS A 189 16.65 5.69 -5.36
N ASN A 190 16.03 4.69 -4.74
CA ASN A 190 15.18 3.73 -5.45
C ASN A 190 13.71 4.15 -5.51
N ALA A 191 13.32 5.21 -4.81
CA ALA A 191 11.95 5.69 -4.81
C ALA A 191 11.81 7.21 -4.83
N LEU A 192 12.30 7.95 -3.82
CA LEU A 192 12.04 9.40 -3.76
C LEU A 192 12.54 10.12 -5.02
N ASP A 193 13.80 9.93 -5.40
CA ASP A 193 14.37 10.62 -6.57
C ASP A 193 13.62 10.28 -7.88
N HIS A 194 13.09 9.05 -7.98
CA HIS A 194 12.28 8.63 -9.11
C HIS A 194 10.88 9.24 -9.08
N PHE A 195 10.15 9.19 -7.96
CA PHE A 195 8.80 9.75 -7.87
C PHE A 195 8.79 11.28 -7.91
N ALA A 196 9.88 11.95 -7.49
CA ALA A 196 10.04 13.39 -7.64
C ALA A 196 10.04 13.83 -9.12
N SER A 197 10.58 12.97 -10.01
CA SER A 197 10.63 13.24 -11.45
C SER A 197 9.56 12.50 -12.25
N ASP A 198 8.87 11.53 -11.65
CA ASP A 198 7.79 10.74 -12.25
C ASP A 198 6.65 10.51 -11.23
N PRO A 199 5.82 11.53 -10.96
CA PRO A 199 4.81 11.48 -9.90
C PRO A 199 3.77 10.37 -10.08
N PHE A 200 3.54 9.93 -11.31
CA PHE A 200 2.55 8.89 -11.65
C PHE A 200 3.20 7.51 -11.88
N GLY A 201 4.51 7.40 -11.75
CA GLY A 201 5.27 6.16 -11.87
C GLY A 201 5.19 5.49 -13.24
N HIS A 202 5.06 6.24 -14.34
CA HIS A 202 4.84 5.71 -15.69
C HIS A 202 6.09 5.74 -16.58
N LYS A 203 7.20 6.32 -16.09
CA LYS A 203 8.49 6.35 -16.79
C LYS A 203 9.24 5.04 -16.57
N GLU A 204 10.26 4.85 -17.41
CA GLU A 204 10.95 3.57 -17.61
C GLU A 204 11.29 2.80 -16.33
N PHE A 205 11.93 3.44 -15.35
CA PHE A 205 12.40 2.76 -14.15
C PHE A 205 11.25 2.23 -13.28
N LEU A 206 10.22 3.07 -13.02
CA LEU A 206 9.08 2.70 -12.18
C LEU A 206 8.12 1.76 -12.92
N ASP A 207 7.90 1.97 -14.23
CA ASP A 207 7.13 1.07 -15.09
C ASP A 207 7.76 -0.33 -15.17
N ALA A 208 9.09 -0.41 -15.35
CA ALA A 208 9.80 -1.69 -15.35
C ALA A 208 9.65 -2.42 -14.01
N LYS A 209 9.78 -1.70 -12.88
CA LYS A 209 9.53 -2.26 -11.54
C LYS A 209 8.11 -2.80 -11.39
N LYS A 210 7.10 -2.08 -11.88
CA LYS A 210 5.70 -2.51 -11.85
C LYS A 210 5.46 -3.78 -12.66
N LYS A 211 6.02 -3.85 -13.87
CA LYS A 211 5.91 -5.03 -14.74
C LYS A 211 6.52 -6.29 -14.11
N LEU A 212 7.64 -6.15 -13.39
CA LEU A 212 8.26 -7.25 -12.66
C LEU A 212 7.39 -7.76 -11.49
N ARG A 213 6.50 -6.92 -10.96
CA ARG A 213 5.59 -7.24 -9.86
C ARG A 213 4.19 -7.62 -10.33
N ASP A 214 4.05 -8.05 -11.59
CA ASP A 214 2.80 -8.59 -12.13
C ASP A 214 3.01 -9.94 -12.82
N PRO A 215 3.57 -10.96 -12.13
CA PRO A 215 3.83 -12.28 -12.72
C PRO A 215 2.55 -12.98 -13.21
N PHE A 216 1.38 -12.61 -12.68
CA PHE A 216 0.09 -13.21 -13.02
C PHE A 216 -0.75 -12.37 -14.00
N LYS A 217 -0.23 -11.24 -14.49
CA LYS A 217 -0.85 -10.37 -15.51
C LYS A 217 -2.28 -9.96 -15.13
N ARG A 218 -2.46 -9.47 -13.91
CA ARG A 218 -3.76 -9.06 -13.37
C ARG A 218 -4.10 -7.64 -13.79
N TYR A 219 -5.38 -7.37 -13.98
CA TYR A 219 -5.90 -6.05 -14.33
C TYR A 219 -7.09 -5.69 -13.43
N HIS A 220 -7.14 -4.44 -12.98
CA HIS A 220 -8.27 -3.92 -12.22
C HIS A 220 -9.44 -3.49 -13.12
N GLY A 221 -10.63 -3.33 -12.53
CA GLY A 221 -11.84 -2.86 -13.21
C GLY A 221 -12.19 -1.39 -12.97
N TYR A 222 -11.30 -0.60 -12.36
CA TYR A 222 -11.64 0.75 -11.84
C TYR A 222 -12.10 1.75 -12.91
N GLU A 223 -11.67 1.64 -14.16
CA GLU A 223 -12.17 2.46 -15.28
C GLU A 223 -13.65 2.22 -15.57
N SER A 224 -14.14 1.02 -15.26
CA SER A 224 -15.53 0.64 -15.47
C SER A 224 -16.42 1.08 -14.31
N SER A 225 -15.95 0.90 -13.07
CA SER A 225 -16.72 1.19 -11.86
C SER A 225 -16.67 2.66 -11.44
N ASN A 226 -15.65 3.42 -11.84
CA ASN A 226 -15.50 4.82 -11.49
C ASN A 226 -15.23 5.68 -12.74
N LYS A 227 -16.32 6.19 -13.33
CA LYS A 227 -16.26 7.05 -14.53
C LYS A 227 -15.51 8.36 -14.32
N ARG A 228 -15.39 8.86 -13.08
CA ARG A 228 -14.68 10.11 -12.79
C ARG A 228 -13.16 9.96 -12.96
N VAL A 229 -12.60 8.80 -12.59
CA VAL A 229 -11.16 8.52 -12.70
C VAL A 229 -10.80 7.78 -13.99
N ALA A 230 -11.79 7.29 -14.76
CA ALA A 230 -11.56 6.42 -15.92
C ALA A 230 -10.59 7.01 -16.95
N ASP A 231 -10.77 8.26 -17.39
CA ASP A 231 -9.85 8.93 -18.34
C ASP A 231 -8.43 9.07 -17.75
N PHE A 232 -8.33 9.38 -16.46
CA PHE A 232 -7.02 9.47 -15.78
C PHE A 232 -6.30 8.11 -15.75
N LEU A 233 -7.00 7.04 -15.37
CA LEU A 233 -6.45 5.68 -15.33
C LEU A 233 -6.08 5.16 -16.73
N GLU A 234 -6.96 5.37 -17.71
CA GLU A 234 -6.71 4.98 -19.09
C GLU A 234 -5.44 5.64 -19.60
N VAL A 235 -5.30 6.96 -19.35
CA VAL A 235 -4.13 7.70 -19.77
C VAL A 235 -2.89 7.21 -19.03
N ILE A 236 -2.90 7.03 -17.71
CA ILE A 236 -1.74 6.45 -16.97
C ILE A 236 -1.31 5.11 -17.57
N ARG A 237 -2.27 4.27 -17.96
CA ARG A 237 -2.02 2.92 -18.51
C ARG A 237 -1.47 2.95 -19.94
N THR A 238 -1.92 3.90 -20.76
CA THR A 238 -1.68 3.90 -22.21
C THR A 238 -0.61 4.89 -22.67
N VAL A 239 -0.29 5.90 -21.86
CA VAL A 239 0.67 6.93 -22.24
C VAL A 239 2.08 6.38 -22.40
N GLY A 240 2.72 6.79 -23.49
CA GLY A 240 4.14 6.55 -23.68
C GLY A 240 4.98 7.30 -22.63
N ARG A 241 6.14 6.74 -22.30
CA ARG A 241 7.13 7.22 -21.31
C ARG A 241 7.55 8.69 -21.46
N MET A 242 7.25 9.32 -22.60
CA MET A 242 7.59 10.71 -22.92
C MET A 242 6.42 11.69 -22.71
N THR A 243 5.27 11.21 -22.23
CA THR A 243 4.10 12.06 -22.05
C THR A 243 4.35 13.07 -20.93
N PRO A 244 4.17 14.38 -21.17
CA PRO A 244 4.39 15.37 -20.13
C PRO A 244 3.41 15.23 -18.96
N ASP A 245 3.88 15.33 -17.71
CA ASP A 245 3.04 15.21 -16.51
C ASP A 245 1.85 16.18 -16.50
N ARG A 246 1.99 17.36 -17.12
CA ARG A 246 0.90 18.34 -17.30
C ARG A 246 -0.31 17.76 -18.04
N TYR A 247 -0.09 16.78 -18.91
CA TYR A 247 -1.15 16.12 -19.67
C TYR A 247 -1.97 15.18 -18.78
N LEU A 248 -1.30 14.45 -17.89
CA LEU A 248 -1.92 13.59 -16.88
C LEU A 248 -2.67 14.43 -15.83
N ARG A 249 -2.03 15.49 -15.33
CA ARG A 249 -2.63 16.40 -14.32
C ARG A 249 -3.95 17.04 -14.76
N ARG A 250 -4.12 17.30 -16.07
CA ARG A 250 -5.38 17.86 -16.62
C ARG A 250 -6.56 16.89 -16.58
N ARG A 251 -6.29 15.59 -16.46
CA ARG A 251 -7.31 14.52 -16.45
C ARG A 251 -7.55 13.94 -15.08
N MET A 252 -6.66 14.23 -14.13
CA MET A 252 -6.79 13.79 -12.76
C MET A 252 -8.13 14.27 -12.18
N PRO A 253 -8.93 13.38 -11.59
CA PRO A 253 -10.19 13.80 -10.99
C PRO A 253 -9.95 14.64 -9.76
N TYR A 254 -11.01 15.35 -9.37
CA TYR A 254 -11.07 15.95 -8.06
C TYR A 254 -11.50 14.90 -7.02
N TRP A 255 -10.72 14.79 -5.93
CA TRP A 255 -10.85 13.73 -4.93
C TRP A 255 -11.73 14.07 -3.72
N GLY A 256 -12.56 15.12 -3.79
CA GLY A 256 -13.42 15.50 -2.66
C GLY A 256 -13.90 16.92 -2.70
#